data_AF-A0A7S0WD77-F1
#
_entry.id   AF-A0A7S0WD77-F1
#
_cell.length_a   1.000
_cell.length_b   1.000
_cell.length_c   1.000
_cell.angle_alpha   90.00
_cell.angle_beta   90.00
_cell.angle_gamma   90.00
#
_symmetry.space_group_name_H-M   'P 1'
#
loop_
_entity.id
_entity.type
_entity.pdbx_description
1 polymer ?
#
loop_
_entity_poly.entity_id
_entity_poly.type
_entity_poly.pdbx_seq_one_letter_code
_entity_poly.pdbx_strand_id
1 'polypeptide(L)'
;DALSPSTGTKANVPTASATKRPRRSVDGAASKAPTKASLNATAAPFEPKSALEAKLKAVEAEKANLRAAIEAQKRKMDEAKAAKEKKDADARDKAERVKRAGNLLSGFRGVRKAVEEREEKLAPQAEQLSAAEIERRAVQRVVLAGSDWAILDLPPGSQKKWIKKSYMELAKILHPDKCQAPGAKEAFQKLSKAYRALSSTE
;
A
#
# COMPACT_ATOMS: atom_id res chain seq x y z
N ASP A 1 -46.63 4.60 -33.72
CA ASP A 1 -46.46 5.92 -33.09
C ASP A 1 -45.05 6.03 -32.50
N ALA A 2 -44.09 6.68 -33.17
CA ALA A 2 -43.91 8.15 -33.31
C ALA A 2 -43.47 8.74 -31.95
N LEU A 3 -42.40 9.52 -31.76
CA LEU A 3 -41.61 10.44 -32.57
C LEU A 3 -40.19 10.64 -31.94
N SER A 4 -39.17 10.86 -32.76
CA SER A 4 -37.94 11.66 -32.44
C SER A 4 -38.25 13.18 -32.62
N PRO A 5 -37.38 14.21 -32.38
CA PRO A 5 -35.90 14.19 -32.37
C PRO A 5 -35.16 15.28 -31.51
N SER A 6 -33.83 15.37 -31.72
CA SER A 6 -32.94 16.55 -31.54
C SER A 6 -32.39 16.77 -30.11
N THR A 7 -31.08 16.73 -29.86
CA THR A 7 -30.09 17.71 -30.35
C THR A 7 -28.72 17.09 -30.62
N GLY A 8 -28.12 17.51 -31.73
CA GLY A 8 -26.79 17.07 -32.17
C GLY A 8 -25.68 18.01 -31.74
N THR A 9 -24.55 17.43 -31.32
CA THR A 9 -23.27 18.14 -31.19
C THR A 9 -22.31 17.55 -32.22
N LYS A 10 -22.08 18.30 -33.30
CA LYS A 10 -21.19 17.93 -34.40
C LYS A 10 -19.73 18.02 -33.93
N ALA A 11 -19.04 16.88 -33.95
CA ALA A 11 -17.58 16.82 -33.88
C ALA A 11 -17.00 17.36 -35.20
N ASN A 12 -16.20 18.41 -35.11
CA ASN A 12 -15.51 19.04 -36.23
C ASN A 12 -14.21 18.28 -36.52
N VAL A 13 -14.17 17.60 -37.66
CA VAL A 13 -12.97 16.96 -38.23
C VAL A 13 -12.29 17.99 -39.15
N PRO A 14 -11.01 18.33 -38.98
CA PRO A 14 -10.31 19.16 -39.94
C PRO A 14 -9.95 18.34 -41.18
N THR A 15 -10.72 18.53 -42.25
CA THR A 15 -10.43 18.06 -43.61
C THR A 15 -9.30 18.87 -44.24
N ALA A 16 -8.36 18.16 -44.86
CA ALA A 16 -7.25 18.69 -45.63
C ALA A 16 -7.75 19.57 -46.79
N SER A 17 -7.37 20.87 -46.79
CA SER A 17 -7.60 21.78 -47.90
C SER A 17 -6.48 21.68 -48.92
N ALA A 18 -6.90 21.38 -50.14
CA ALA A 18 -6.10 21.19 -51.34
C ALA A 18 -5.45 22.49 -51.85
N THR A 19 -4.21 22.31 -52.30
CA THR A 19 -3.49 23.00 -53.38
C THR A 19 -4.29 23.98 -54.24
N LYS A 20 -3.97 25.28 -54.16
CA LYS A 20 -4.25 26.25 -55.24
C LYS A 20 -3.05 27.19 -55.40
N ARG A 21 -2.07 26.77 -56.20
CA ARG A 21 -1.03 27.67 -56.72
C ARG A 21 -1.65 28.51 -57.85
N PRO A 22 -1.46 29.84 -57.86
CA PRO A 22 -1.93 30.67 -58.96
C PRO A 22 -1.14 30.39 -60.24
N ARG A 23 -1.88 30.21 -61.33
CA ARG A 23 -1.38 30.10 -62.70
C ARG A 23 -0.78 31.45 -63.09
N ARG A 24 0.53 31.49 -63.33
CA ARG A 24 1.18 32.67 -63.90
C ARG A 24 0.94 32.64 -65.41
N SER A 25 0.29 33.70 -65.88
CA SER A 25 -0.05 33.96 -67.28
C SER A 25 1.19 33.89 -68.18
N VAL A 26 1.00 33.28 -69.33
CA VAL A 26 1.91 33.36 -70.47
C VAL A 26 1.32 34.42 -71.39
N ASP A 27 1.99 35.55 -71.52
CA ASP A 27 1.74 36.51 -72.58
C ASP A 27 3.05 36.70 -73.33
N GLY A 28 3.02 36.24 -74.58
CA GLY A 28 4.15 36.20 -75.48
C GLY A 28 4.36 37.52 -76.22
N ALA A 29 5.64 37.77 -76.47
CA ALA A 29 6.20 38.26 -77.73
C ALA A 29 5.70 39.61 -78.28
N ALA A 30 6.58 40.62 -78.18
CA ALA A 30 6.82 41.53 -79.29
C ALA A 30 8.32 41.90 -79.35
N SER A 31 8.91 41.49 -80.46
CA SER A 31 10.23 41.75 -81.03
C SER A 31 10.85 43.14 -80.78
N LYS A 32 12.15 43.14 -80.43
CA LYS A 32 13.14 44.08 -80.98
C LYS A 32 14.54 43.46 -80.90
N ALA A 33 15.17 43.26 -82.05
CA ALA A 33 16.52 42.73 -82.19
C ALA A 33 17.55 43.71 -81.61
N PRO A 34 18.53 43.27 -80.80
CA PRO A 34 19.69 44.09 -80.49
C PRO A 34 20.79 43.88 -81.54
N THR A 35 21.18 45.01 -82.11
CA THR A 35 22.32 45.20 -83.01
C THR A 35 23.63 44.81 -82.31
N LYS A 36 24.57 44.30 -83.10
CA LYS A 36 25.92 43.84 -82.71
C LYS A 36 26.81 45.01 -82.26
N ALA A 37 26.51 45.64 -81.13
CA ALA A 37 27.35 46.71 -80.57
C ALA A 37 27.06 46.96 -79.08
N SER A 38 27.16 45.94 -78.23
CA SER A 38 27.45 46.14 -76.79
C SER A 38 27.77 44.80 -76.14
N LEU A 39 28.99 44.31 -76.38
CA LEU A 39 29.57 43.15 -75.69
C LEU A 39 30.68 43.60 -74.74
N ASN A 40 30.45 44.69 -73.99
CA ASN A 40 31.30 45.10 -72.88
C ASN A 40 30.42 45.45 -71.68
N ALA A 41 29.59 44.49 -71.25
CA ALA A 41 29.11 44.47 -69.89
C ALA A 41 30.23 43.81 -69.07
N THR A 42 30.93 44.62 -68.28
CA THR A 42 31.89 44.18 -67.27
C THR A 42 31.22 43.13 -66.39
N ALA A 43 31.44 41.85 -66.72
CA ALA A 43 30.93 40.74 -65.95
C ALA A 43 31.55 40.82 -64.56
N ALA A 44 30.72 41.07 -63.54
CA ALA A 44 31.14 40.85 -62.17
C ALA A 44 31.75 39.44 -62.09
N PRO A 45 32.96 39.27 -61.53
CA PRO A 45 33.63 37.98 -61.54
C PRO A 45 32.69 36.93 -60.96
N PHE A 46 32.36 35.92 -61.78
CA PHE A 46 31.59 34.76 -61.38
C PHE A 46 32.25 34.20 -60.12
N GLU A 47 31.52 34.21 -59.00
CA GLU A 47 32.10 33.73 -57.75
C GLU A 47 32.70 32.34 -58.00
N PRO A 48 33.96 32.13 -57.61
CA PRO A 48 34.62 30.86 -57.90
C PRO A 48 33.77 29.76 -57.27
N LYS A 49 33.60 28.63 -57.96
CA LYS A 49 32.78 27.50 -57.48
C LYS A 49 33.11 27.11 -56.02
N SER A 50 34.34 27.36 -55.58
CA SER A 50 34.82 27.21 -54.20
C SER A 50 34.09 28.10 -53.17
N ALA A 51 33.73 29.34 -53.51
CA ALA A 51 33.01 30.27 -52.63
C ALA A 51 31.55 29.84 -52.41
N LEU A 52 30.89 29.32 -53.46
CA LEU A 52 29.55 28.73 -53.36
C LEU A 52 29.56 27.42 -52.55
N GLU A 53 30.57 26.58 -52.74
CA GLU A 53 30.72 25.34 -51.97
C GLU A 53 31.01 25.62 -50.48
N ALA A 54 31.80 26.65 -50.17
CA ALA A 54 32.03 27.11 -48.80
C ALA A 54 30.75 27.63 -48.14
N LYS A 55 29.91 28.38 -48.88
CA LYS A 55 28.60 28.86 -48.40
C LYS A 55 27.62 27.70 -48.14
N LEU A 56 27.62 26.67 -48.99
CA LEU A 56 26.80 25.47 -48.77
C LEU A 56 27.25 24.68 -47.54
N LYS A 57 28.56 24.49 -47.35
CA LYS A 57 29.11 23.84 -46.15
C LYS A 57 28.80 24.64 -44.88
N ALA A 58 28.85 25.97 -44.94
CA ALA A 58 28.46 26.83 -43.81
C ALA A 58 26.98 26.69 -43.45
N VAL A 59 26.08 26.68 -44.44
CA VAL A 59 24.63 26.49 -44.23
C VAL A 59 24.31 25.08 -43.71
N GLU A 60 25.01 24.06 -44.19
CA GLU A 60 24.88 22.69 -43.68
C GLU A 60 25.36 22.57 -42.23
N ALA A 61 26.47 23.21 -41.87
CA ALA A 61 26.97 23.28 -40.50
C ALA A 61 25.98 24.01 -39.57
N GLU A 62 25.41 25.13 -40.00
CA GLU A 62 24.41 25.88 -39.23
C GLU A 62 23.13 25.05 -39.00
N LYS A 63 22.65 24.36 -40.04
CA LYS A 63 21.51 23.44 -39.94
C LYS A 63 21.79 22.25 -39.03
N ALA A 64 23.02 21.71 -39.03
CA ALA A 64 23.43 20.65 -38.13
C ALA A 64 23.43 21.14 -36.67
N ASN A 65 23.95 22.34 -36.41
CA ASN A 65 23.95 22.96 -35.09
C ASN A 65 22.52 23.23 -34.56
N LEU A 66 21.64 23.77 -35.40
CA LEU A 66 20.23 24.00 -35.03
C LEU A 66 19.49 22.68 -34.76
N ARG A 67 19.73 21.64 -35.56
CA ARG A 67 19.15 20.31 -35.33
C ARG A 67 19.64 19.68 -34.02
N ALA A 68 20.94 19.77 -33.75
CA ALA A 68 21.52 19.28 -32.49
C ALA A 68 20.95 20.04 -31.28
N ALA A 69 20.73 21.36 -31.38
CA ALA A 69 20.11 22.16 -30.34
C ALA A 69 18.65 21.76 -30.08
N ILE A 70 17.87 21.53 -31.14
CA ILE A 70 16.48 21.05 -31.03
C ILE A 70 16.43 19.66 -30.38
N GLU A 71 17.34 18.76 -30.75
CA GLU A 71 17.42 17.42 -30.16
C GLU A 71 17.84 17.46 -28.69
N ALA A 72 18.80 18.31 -28.34
CA ALA A 72 19.21 18.52 -26.95
C ALA A 72 18.06 19.10 -26.09
N GLN A 73 17.28 20.05 -26.62
CA GLN A 73 16.11 20.58 -25.94
C GLN A 73 15.01 19.51 -25.77
N LYS A 74 14.77 18.68 -26.79
CA LYS A 74 13.84 17.54 -26.70
C LYS A 74 14.26 16.54 -25.63
N ARG A 75 15.53 16.12 -25.60
CA ARG A 75 16.05 15.22 -24.56
C ARG A 75 15.90 15.79 -23.15
N LYS A 76 16.22 17.07 -22.94
CA LYS A 76 16.00 17.74 -21.65
C LYS A 76 14.52 17.77 -21.26
N MET A 77 13.62 18.01 -22.22
CA MET A 77 12.18 17.98 -21.99
C MET A 77 11.66 16.57 -21.67
N ASP A 78 12.16 15.55 -22.36
CA ASP A 78 11.77 14.15 -22.13
C ASP A 78 12.34 13.61 -20.82
N GLU A 79 13.58 13.98 -20.45
CA GLU A 79 14.18 13.71 -19.14
C GLU A 79 13.41 14.41 -18.01
N ALA A 80 13.01 15.68 -18.21
CA ALA A 80 12.22 16.42 -17.23
C ALA A 80 10.81 15.82 -17.08
N LYS A 81 10.17 15.39 -18.18
CA LYS A 81 8.89 14.67 -18.16
C LYS A 81 9.02 13.33 -17.45
N ALA A 82 10.03 12.53 -17.78
CA ALA A 82 10.28 11.24 -17.13
C ALA A 82 10.60 11.41 -15.63
N ALA A 83 11.34 12.45 -15.26
CA ALA A 83 11.60 12.77 -13.86
C ALA A 83 10.34 13.21 -13.10
N LYS A 84 9.45 13.99 -13.74
CA LYS A 84 8.17 14.38 -13.16
C LYS A 84 7.23 13.18 -13.03
N GLU A 85 7.15 12.34 -14.04
CA GLU A 85 6.34 11.12 -14.03
C GLU A 85 6.78 10.14 -12.94
N LYS A 86 8.11 9.95 -12.76
CA LYS A 86 8.65 9.17 -11.63
C LYS A 86 8.24 9.76 -10.27
N LYS A 87 8.39 11.08 -10.09
CA LYS A 87 7.97 11.75 -8.84
C LYS A 87 6.46 11.62 -8.58
N ASP A 88 5.65 11.75 -9.61
CA ASP A 88 4.19 11.62 -9.52
C ASP A 88 3.78 10.16 -9.20
N ALA A 89 4.48 9.17 -9.77
CA ALA A 89 4.30 7.76 -9.44
C ALA A 89 4.68 7.45 -7.98
N ASP A 90 5.85 7.91 -7.53
CA ASP A 90 6.31 7.74 -6.14
C ASP A 90 5.36 8.41 -5.14
N ALA A 91 4.82 9.59 -5.48
CA ALA A 91 3.84 10.29 -4.65
C ALA A 91 2.50 9.53 -4.56
N ARG A 92 2.03 8.93 -5.66
CA ARG A 92 0.83 8.09 -5.69
C ARG A 92 1.00 6.85 -4.83
N ASP A 93 2.12 6.14 -4.97
CA ASP A 93 2.43 4.95 -4.17
C ASP A 93 2.51 5.28 -2.68
N LYS A 94 3.13 6.41 -2.32
CA LYS A 94 3.19 6.86 -0.93
C LYS A 94 1.79 7.19 -0.39
N ALA A 95 0.95 7.86 -1.16
CA ALA A 95 -0.43 8.17 -0.76
C ALA A 95 -1.28 6.90 -0.57
N GLU A 96 -1.13 5.91 -1.44
CA GLU A 96 -1.79 4.60 -1.32
C GLU A 96 -1.35 3.86 -0.05
N ARG A 97 -0.06 3.83 0.26
CA ARG A 97 0.47 3.19 1.47
C ARG A 97 -0.08 3.83 2.74
N VAL A 98 -0.16 5.16 2.79
CA VAL A 98 -0.74 5.88 3.94
C VAL A 98 -2.24 5.58 4.10
N LYS A 99 -3.00 5.54 3.00
CA LYS A 99 -4.44 5.17 3.05
C LYS A 99 -4.64 3.74 3.54
N ARG A 100 -3.85 2.79 3.03
CA ARG A 100 -3.90 1.37 3.46
C ARG A 100 -3.57 1.23 4.94
N ALA A 101 -2.53 1.92 5.42
CA ALA A 101 -2.17 1.94 6.85
C ALA A 101 -3.28 2.58 7.72
N GLY A 102 -3.89 3.67 7.27
CA GLY A 102 -5.02 4.31 7.95
C GLY A 102 -6.24 3.38 8.07
N ASN A 103 -6.58 2.65 7.01
CA ASN A 103 -7.68 1.68 7.02
C ASN A 103 -7.40 0.46 7.92
N LEU A 104 -6.17 -0.04 7.96
CA LEU A 104 -5.78 -1.13 8.86
C LEU A 104 -5.87 -0.70 10.33
N LEU A 105 -5.40 0.51 10.65
CA LEU A 105 -5.42 1.03 12.02
C LEU A 105 -6.83 1.36 12.50
N SER A 106 -7.70 1.88 11.62
CA SER A 106 -9.11 2.13 11.96
C SER A 106 -9.88 0.82 12.19
N GLY A 107 -9.58 -0.23 11.41
CA GLY A 107 -10.12 -1.58 11.63
C GLY A 107 -9.72 -2.14 13.00
N PHE A 108 -8.45 -2.00 13.38
CA PHE A 108 -7.97 -2.45 14.69
C PHE A 108 -8.60 -1.69 15.87
N ARG A 109 -8.84 -0.38 15.71
CA ARG A 109 -9.54 0.43 16.73
C ARG A 109 -11.01 0.03 16.88
N GLY A 110 -11.67 -0.35 15.79
CA GLY A 110 -13.05 -0.86 15.81
C GLY A 110 -13.16 -2.20 16.56
N VAL A 111 -12.23 -3.13 16.32
CA VAL A 111 -12.18 -4.41 17.04
C VAL A 111 -11.92 -4.20 18.52
N ARG A 112 -10.97 -3.34 18.89
CA ARG A 112 -10.66 -3.05 20.30
C ARG A 112 -11.86 -2.45 21.04
N LYS A 113 -12.55 -1.49 20.42
CA LYS A 113 -13.77 -0.87 20.99
C LYS A 113 -14.90 -1.89 21.14
N ALA A 114 -15.08 -2.79 20.17
CA ALA A 114 -16.08 -3.87 20.26
C ALA A 114 -15.75 -4.92 21.34
N VAL A 115 -14.46 -5.18 21.58
CA VAL A 115 -14.00 -6.05 22.67
C VAL A 115 -14.22 -5.38 24.03
N GLU A 116 -13.87 -4.11 24.17
CA GLU A 116 -14.05 -3.34 25.41
C GLU A 116 -15.53 -3.18 25.79
N GLU A 117 -16.40 -2.86 24.83
CA GLU A 117 -17.86 -2.78 25.05
C GLU A 117 -18.49 -4.15 25.35
N ARG A 118 -17.87 -5.25 24.90
CA ARG A 118 -18.29 -6.62 25.23
C ARG A 118 -17.76 -7.05 26.60
N GLU A 119 -16.55 -6.66 26.96
CA GLU A 119 -15.93 -6.90 28.27
C GLU A 119 -16.67 -6.15 29.38
N GLU A 120 -17.05 -4.89 29.19
CA GLU A 120 -17.79 -4.11 30.17
C GLU A 120 -19.20 -4.67 30.46
N LYS A 121 -19.85 -5.25 29.44
CA LYS A 121 -21.17 -5.89 29.57
C LYS A 121 -21.11 -7.33 30.11
N LEU A 122 -19.99 -8.02 29.93
CA LEU A 122 -19.77 -9.37 30.50
C LEU A 122 -19.14 -9.34 31.89
N ALA A 123 -18.36 -8.31 32.24
CA ALA A 123 -17.60 -8.22 33.48
C ALA A 123 -18.46 -8.42 34.75
N PRO A 124 -19.62 -7.75 34.92
CA PRO A 124 -20.37 -7.89 36.17
C PRO A 124 -21.10 -9.24 36.29
N GLN A 125 -21.29 -10.00 35.21
CA GLN A 125 -21.92 -11.34 35.24
C GLN A 125 -20.89 -12.48 35.20
N ALA A 126 -19.73 -12.27 34.57
CA ALA A 126 -18.64 -13.23 34.52
C ALA A 126 -17.87 -13.30 35.85
N GLU A 127 -17.77 -12.23 36.64
CA GLU A 127 -17.02 -12.27 37.90
C GLU A 127 -17.69 -13.15 38.98
N GLN A 128 -19.02 -13.14 39.08
CA GLN A 128 -19.76 -13.98 40.02
C GLN A 128 -20.09 -15.38 39.49
N LEU A 129 -20.16 -15.56 38.16
CA LEU A 129 -20.21 -16.88 37.53
C LEU A 129 -18.81 -17.53 37.41
N SER A 130 -17.70 -16.80 37.48
CA SER A 130 -16.35 -17.38 37.36
C SER A 130 -15.80 -17.87 38.68
N ALA A 131 -15.89 -17.13 39.78
CA ALA A 131 -15.30 -17.57 41.04
C ALA A 131 -15.96 -18.87 41.55
N ALA A 132 -17.29 -18.91 41.60
CA ALA A 132 -18.05 -20.09 42.01
C ALA A 132 -17.89 -21.28 41.04
N GLU A 133 -17.77 -21.03 39.72
CA GLU A 133 -17.51 -22.09 38.74
C GLU A 133 -16.08 -22.61 38.81
N ILE A 134 -15.10 -21.74 39.07
CA ILE A 134 -13.70 -22.12 39.31
C ILE A 134 -13.62 -23.00 40.56
N GLU A 135 -14.28 -22.58 41.64
CA GLU A 135 -14.39 -23.36 42.87
C GLU A 135 -15.04 -24.72 42.63
N ARG A 136 -16.20 -24.76 41.96
CA ARG A 136 -16.90 -25.99 41.61
C ARG A 136 -16.04 -26.93 40.76
N ARG A 137 -15.33 -26.40 39.74
CA ARG A 137 -14.42 -27.19 38.90
C ARG A 137 -13.22 -27.70 39.69
N ALA A 138 -12.66 -26.88 40.59
CA ALA A 138 -11.58 -27.28 41.46
C ALA A 138 -12.02 -28.42 42.40
N VAL A 139 -13.22 -28.32 43.01
CA VAL A 139 -13.82 -29.37 43.83
C VAL A 139 -13.99 -30.65 43.02
N GLN A 140 -14.63 -30.58 41.85
CA GLN A 140 -14.86 -31.74 40.99
C GLN A 140 -13.56 -32.44 40.59
N ARG A 141 -12.54 -31.67 40.20
CA ARG A 141 -11.23 -32.19 39.84
C ARG A 141 -10.56 -32.91 41.00
N VAL A 142 -10.57 -32.34 42.19
CA VAL A 142 -9.96 -32.97 43.39
C VAL A 142 -10.75 -34.22 43.81
N VAL A 143 -12.08 -34.20 43.68
CA VAL A 143 -12.91 -35.37 44.01
C VAL A 143 -12.66 -36.53 43.03
N LEU A 144 -12.51 -36.24 41.74
CA LEU A 144 -12.26 -37.21 40.68
C LEU A 144 -10.80 -37.66 40.57
N ALA A 145 -9.85 -36.93 41.17
CA ALA A 145 -8.44 -37.26 41.11
C ALA A 145 -8.15 -38.58 41.85
N GLY A 146 -7.50 -39.52 41.15
CA GLY A 146 -7.12 -40.84 41.69
C GLY A 146 -5.74 -40.91 42.34
N SER A 147 -4.99 -39.81 42.38
CA SER A 147 -3.61 -39.76 42.88
C SER A 147 -3.37 -38.51 43.73
N ASP A 148 -2.57 -38.63 44.78
CA ASP A 148 -2.18 -37.51 45.65
C ASP A 148 -1.46 -36.38 44.88
N TRP A 149 -0.68 -36.72 43.86
CA TRP A 149 -0.01 -35.76 42.98
C TRP A 149 -1.00 -34.99 42.10
N ALA A 150 -2.00 -35.69 41.58
CA ALA A 150 -3.07 -35.09 40.77
C ALA A 150 -3.98 -34.18 41.61
N ILE A 151 -4.20 -34.50 42.89
CA ILE A 151 -4.96 -33.65 43.82
C ILE A 151 -4.30 -32.28 44.03
N LEU A 152 -2.96 -32.23 44.07
CA LEU A 152 -2.20 -30.99 44.25
C LEU A 152 -1.87 -30.27 42.93
N ASP A 153 -2.34 -30.77 41.79
CA ASP A 153 -1.97 -30.30 40.44
C ASP A 153 -0.45 -30.26 40.22
N LEU A 154 0.29 -31.26 40.72
CA LEU A 154 1.74 -31.34 40.59
C LEU A 154 2.20 -32.63 39.90
N PRO A 155 3.29 -32.59 39.12
CA PRO A 155 3.90 -33.81 38.60
C PRO A 155 4.57 -34.64 39.72
N PRO A 156 4.62 -35.98 39.59
CA PRO A 156 5.31 -36.83 40.55
C PRO A 156 6.79 -36.47 40.63
N GLY A 157 7.33 -36.41 41.84
CA GLY A 157 8.73 -35.98 42.08
C GLY A 157 8.93 -34.47 42.21
N SER A 158 7.85 -33.69 42.32
CA SER A 158 7.95 -32.25 42.63
C SER A 158 8.54 -32.01 44.03
N GLN A 159 9.33 -30.94 44.18
CA GLN A 159 9.95 -30.59 45.46
C GLN A 159 8.90 -30.20 46.52
N LYS A 160 9.22 -30.45 47.81
CA LYS A 160 8.42 -30.01 48.98
C LYS A 160 7.95 -28.55 48.93
N LYS A 161 8.76 -27.66 48.37
CA LYS A 161 8.44 -26.22 48.20
C LYS A 161 7.18 -26.02 47.37
N TRP A 162 7.02 -26.79 46.28
CA TRP A 162 5.87 -26.72 45.37
C TRP A 162 4.64 -27.38 45.99
N ILE A 163 4.82 -28.49 46.71
CA ILE A 163 3.74 -29.17 47.45
C ILE A 163 3.06 -28.20 48.43
N LYS A 164 3.84 -27.46 49.23
CA LYS A 164 3.31 -26.46 50.17
C LYS A 164 2.61 -25.31 49.43
N LYS A 165 3.19 -24.84 48.32
CA LYS A 165 2.61 -23.74 47.53
C LYS A 165 1.26 -24.12 46.92
N SER A 166 1.17 -25.26 46.22
CA SER A 166 -0.10 -25.76 45.67
C SER A 166 -1.14 -26.01 46.75
N TYR A 167 -0.75 -26.58 47.89
CA TYR A 167 -1.65 -26.80 49.02
C TYR A 167 -2.26 -25.48 49.53
N MET A 168 -1.44 -24.44 49.73
CA MET A 168 -1.92 -23.14 50.21
C MET A 168 -2.87 -22.46 49.23
N GLU A 169 -2.64 -22.58 47.92
CA GLU A 169 -3.51 -21.99 46.90
C GLU A 169 -4.84 -22.76 46.80
N LEU A 170 -4.79 -24.09 46.72
CA LEU A 170 -5.99 -24.93 46.66
C LEU A 170 -6.81 -24.85 47.95
N ALA A 171 -6.17 -24.75 49.12
CA ALA A 171 -6.86 -24.63 50.40
C ALA A 171 -7.66 -23.33 50.52
N LYS A 172 -7.19 -22.22 49.90
CA LYS A 172 -7.95 -20.96 49.87
C LYS A 172 -9.22 -21.08 49.02
N ILE A 173 -9.12 -21.77 47.89
CA ILE A 173 -10.22 -21.97 46.93
C ILE A 173 -11.23 -22.98 47.48
N LEU A 174 -10.75 -24.08 48.05
CA LEU A 174 -11.57 -25.22 48.52
C LEU A 174 -11.94 -25.12 50.01
N HIS A 175 -11.75 -23.96 50.64
CA HIS A 175 -12.08 -23.80 52.05
C HIS A 175 -13.61 -23.94 52.24
N PRO A 176 -14.08 -24.79 53.18
CA PRO A 176 -15.51 -25.08 53.34
C PRO A 176 -16.35 -23.87 53.79
N ASP A 177 -15.70 -22.80 54.27
CA ASP A 177 -16.35 -21.51 54.61
C ASP A 177 -16.60 -20.62 53.38
N LYS A 178 -15.70 -20.68 52.38
CA LYS A 178 -15.76 -19.83 51.18
C LYS A 178 -16.48 -20.53 50.03
N CYS A 179 -16.23 -21.82 49.87
CA CYS A 179 -16.81 -22.64 48.81
C CYS A 179 -18.05 -23.39 49.31
N GLN A 180 -19.23 -22.96 48.89
CA GLN A 180 -20.51 -23.61 49.20
C GLN A 180 -20.86 -24.76 48.22
N ALA A 181 -19.92 -25.18 47.37
CA ALA A 181 -20.16 -26.22 46.38
C ALA A 181 -20.39 -27.61 47.02
N PRO A 182 -21.25 -28.46 46.42
CA PRO A 182 -21.43 -29.83 46.88
C PRO A 182 -20.11 -30.60 46.76
N GLY A 183 -19.64 -31.19 47.86
CA GLY A 183 -18.38 -31.93 47.91
C GLY A 183 -17.15 -31.11 48.30
N ALA A 184 -17.26 -29.81 48.60
CA ALA A 184 -16.12 -28.99 49.05
C ALA A 184 -15.40 -29.58 50.28
N LYS A 185 -16.16 -30.09 51.25
CA LYS A 185 -15.61 -30.76 52.45
C LYS A 185 -14.82 -32.04 52.10
N GLU A 186 -15.33 -32.84 51.16
CA GLU A 186 -14.65 -34.06 50.71
C GLU A 186 -13.35 -33.73 49.96
N ALA A 187 -13.42 -32.74 49.05
CA ALA A 187 -12.27 -32.26 48.31
C ALA A 187 -11.18 -31.73 49.25
N PHE A 188 -11.55 -30.95 50.27
CA PHE A 188 -10.60 -30.44 51.25
C PHE A 188 -9.95 -31.56 52.08
N GLN A 189 -10.71 -32.57 52.49
CA GLN A 189 -10.18 -33.73 53.19
C GLN A 189 -9.18 -34.53 52.34
N LYS A 190 -9.50 -34.74 51.05
CA LYS A 190 -8.59 -35.36 50.08
C LYS A 190 -7.32 -34.53 49.90
N LEU A 191 -7.45 -33.22 49.77
CA LEU A 191 -6.33 -32.28 49.69
C LEU A 191 -5.42 -32.35 50.92
N SER A 192 -5.98 -32.33 52.14
CA SER A 192 -5.20 -32.45 53.38
C SER A 192 -4.51 -33.81 53.50
N LYS A 193 -5.17 -34.89 53.09
CA LYS A 193 -4.58 -36.24 53.07
C LYS A 193 -3.39 -36.32 52.11
N ALA A 194 -3.56 -35.84 50.88
CA ALA A 194 -2.51 -35.81 49.87
C ALA A 194 -1.30 -34.98 50.33
N TYR A 195 -1.55 -33.80 50.90
CA TYR A 195 -0.48 -32.97 51.46
C TYR A 195 0.27 -33.68 52.59
N ARG A 196 -0.42 -34.38 53.50
CA ARG A 196 0.23 -35.09 54.60
C ARG A 196 1.08 -36.27 54.11
N ALA A 197 0.58 -37.02 53.12
CA ALA A 197 1.32 -38.13 52.50
C ALA A 197 2.60 -37.65 51.79
N LEU A 198 2.48 -36.58 50.99
CA LEU A 198 3.58 -36.04 50.20
C LEU A 198 4.57 -35.18 51.02
N SER A 199 4.10 -34.55 52.10
CA SER A 199 4.97 -33.79 53.01
C SER A 199 5.75 -34.68 53.98
N SER A 200 5.27 -35.90 54.26
CA SER A 200 5.94 -36.88 55.12
C SER A 200 6.84 -37.84 54.36
N THR A 201 6.69 -37.93 53.04
CA THR A 201 7.60 -38.69 52.18
C THR A 201 8.88 -37.89 52.01
N GLU A 202 9.79 -38.00 52.99
CA GLU A 202 11.24 -37.73 52.87
C GLU A 202 12.02 -38.45 53.96
#